data_AF-A0A151T398-F1
#
_entry.id   AF-A0A151T398-F1
#
_cell.length_a   1.000
_cell.length_b   1.000
_cell.length_c   1.000
_cell.angle_alpha   90.00
_cell.angle_beta   90.00
_cell.angle_gamma   90.00
#
_symmetry.space_group_name_H-M   'P 1'
#
loop_
_entity.id
_entity.type
_entity.pdbx_description
1 polymer ?
#
loop_
_entity_poly.entity_id
_entity_poly.type
_entity_poly.pdbx_seq_one_letter_code
_entity_poly.pdbx_strand_id
1 'polypeptide(L)'
;MSSSNLKDLQRELENKANDLSKLQKEIAKNHQMRKKYTVQLGENELVLKELDLLKEDANVYKLIGPVLVKQDLAEANANVRKRIEYISAELKRLDATVQDLEEKQNSKKDTVCNFSLLTFLALFSTFTWILSLNMIFDEDKLHAFSISKFQILIYFKNVFITREGINLLQK
;
A
#
# COMPACT_ATOMS: atom_id res chain seq x y z
N MET A 1 13.73 -35.53 -3.31
CA MET A 1 14.18 -34.11 -3.36
C MET A 1 15.12 -33.90 -2.18
N SER A 2 16.38 -33.53 -2.42
CA SER A 2 17.46 -33.48 -1.42
C SER A 2 17.21 -32.40 -0.36
N SER A 3 17.60 -32.66 0.90
CA SER A 3 17.51 -31.71 2.04
C SER A 3 18.16 -30.35 1.76
N SER A 4 19.14 -30.28 0.84
CA SER A 4 19.73 -29.05 0.34
C SER A 4 18.70 -28.12 -0.33
N ASN A 5 17.86 -28.67 -1.22
CA ASN A 5 16.91 -27.90 -2.01
C ASN A 5 15.80 -27.27 -1.13
N LEU A 6 15.48 -27.90 0.01
CA LEU A 6 14.51 -27.36 0.97
C LEU A 6 15.08 -26.14 1.70
N LYS A 7 16.36 -26.18 2.09
CA LYS A 7 17.04 -25.07 2.77
C LYS A 7 17.22 -23.88 1.84
N ASP A 8 17.56 -24.13 0.58
CA ASP A 8 17.67 -23.08 -0.44
C ASP A 8 16.32 -22.40 -0.70
N LEU A 9 15.24 -23.19 -0.79
CA LEU A 9 13.87 -22.67 -0.93
C LEU A 9 13.44 -21.85 0.29
N GLN A 10 13.75 -22.31 1.51
CA GLN A 10 13.46 -21.57 2.73
C GLN A 10 14.18 -20.21 2.76
N ARG A 11 15.45 -20.18 2.37
CA ARG A 11 16.25 -18.95 2.30
C ARG A 11 15.71 -17.98 1.25
N GLU A 12 15.27 -18.49 0.10
CA GLU A 12 14.63 -17.67 -0.93
C GLU A 12 13.31 -17.07 -0.43
N LEU A 13 12.51 -17.84 0.31
CA LEU A 13 11.26 -17.38 0.89
C LEU A 13 11.47 -16.28 1.95
N GLU A 14 12.45 -16.46 2.83
CA GLU A 14 12.85 -15.45 3.83
C GLU A 14 13.33 -14.16 3.18
N ASN A 15 14.15 -14.26 2.12
CA ASN A 15 14.59 -13.09 1.36
C ASN A 15 13.42 -12.34 0.72
N LYS A 16 12.48 -13.06 0.07
CA LYS A 16 11.29 -12.46 -0.53
C LYS A 16 10.39 -11.78 0.51
N ALA A 17 10.23 -12.39 1.69
CA ALA A 17 9.47 -11.81 2.80
C ALA A 17 10.13 -10.52 3.33
N ASN A 18 11.46 -10.53 3.48
CA ASN A 18 12.22 -9.35 3.91
C ASN A 18 12.12 -8.20 2.90
N ASP A 19 12.19 -8.49 1.60
CA ASP A 19 12.07 -7.49 0.54
C ASP A 19 10.66 -6.88 0.48
N LEU A 20 9.62 -7.70 0.67
CA LEU A 20 8.25 -7.20 0.78
C LEU A 20 8.07 -6.30 2.00
N SER A 21 8.63 -6.68 3.16
CA SER A 21 8.57 -5.85 4.37
C SER A 21 9.28 -4.50 4.18
N LYS A 22 10.44 -4.49 3.51
CA LYS A 22 11.16 -3.26 3.17
C LYS A 22 10.33 -2.36 2.24
N LEU A 23 9.76 -2.95 1.18
CA LEU A 23 8.95 -2.21 0.21
C LEU A 23 7.71 -1.59 0.86
N GLN A 24 7.03 -2.30 1.77
CA GLN A 24 5.92 -1.77 2.56
C GLN A 24 6.34 -0.59 3.44
N LYS A 25 7.51 -0.67 4.10
CA LYS A 25 8.04 0.43 4.93
C LYS A 25 8.34 1.67 4.09
N GLU A 26 8.93 1.50 2.90
CA GLU A 26 9.23 2.61 2.00
C GLU A 26 7.97 3.27 1.42
N ILE A 27 6.93 2.48 1.10
CA ILE A 27 5.61 3.01 0.72
C ILE A 27 5.01 3.84 1.86
N ALA A 28 5.01 3.31 3.09
CA ALA A 28 4.47 4.00 4.26
C ALA A 28 5.18 5.34 4.52
N LYS A 29 6.52 5.36 4.42
CA LYS A 29 7.33 6.59 4.55
C LYS A 29 6.98 7.60 3.45
N ASN A 30 6.88 7.17 2.19
CA ASN A 30 6.51 8.05 1.08
C ASN A 30 5.12 8.66 1.29
N HIS A 31 4.13 7.87 1.71
CA HIS A 31 2.80 8.42 2.03
C HIS A 31 2.84 9.45 3.15
N GLN A 32 3.63 9.23 4.21
CA GLN A 32 3.78 10.20 5.29
C GLN A 32 4.40 11.51 4.79
N MET A 33 5.45 11.43 3.97
CA MET A 33 6.08 12.61 3.37
C MET A 33 5.12 13.35 2.43
N ARG A 34 4.37 12.63 1.60
CA ARG A 34 3.35 13.20 0.71
C ARG A 34 2.30 13.97 1.51
N LYS A 35 1.72 13.37 2.57
CA LYS A 35 0.75 14.05 3.45
C LYS A 35 1.31 15.36 3.99
N LYS A 36 2.56 15.36 4.46
CA LYS A 36 3.23 16.56 4.97
C LYS A 36 3.36 17.64 3.89
N TYR A 37 3.83 17.28 2.69
CA TYR A 37 3.99 18.24 1.61
C TYR A 37 2.64 18.77 1.08
N THR A 38 1.59 17.96 1.05
CA THR A 38 0.24 18.41 0.68
C THR A 38 -0.28 19.47 1.64
N VAL A 39 -0.09 19.28 2.96
CA VAL A 39 -0.46 20.30 3.95
C VAL A 39 0.35 21.58 3.74
N GLN A 40 1.68 21.46 3.61
CA GLN A 40 2.55 22.61 3.37
C GLN A 40 2.21 23.35 2.08
N LEU A 41 1.85 22.64 1.01
CA LEU A 41 1.44 23.25 -0.24
C LEU A 41 0.18 24.10 -0.02
N GLY A 42 -0.85 23.52 0.60
CA GLY A 42 -2.11 24.24 0.87
C GLY A 42 -1.91 25.47 1.76
N GLU A 43 -1.05 25.37 2.78
CA GLU A 43 -0.68 26.53 3.62
C GLU A 43 -0.01 27.65 2.81
N ASN A 44 0.93 27.30 1.92
CA ASN A 44 1.63 28.30 1.11
C ASN A 44 0.73 28.90 0.03
N GLU A 45 -0.17 28.12 -0.56
CA GLU A 45 -1.18 28.62 -1.49
C GLU A 45 -2.15 29.58 -0.81
N LEU A 46 -2.53 29.31 0.44
CA LEU A 46 -3.34 30.22 1.23
C LEU A 46 -2.59 31.52 1.51
N VAL A 47 -1.33 31.45 1.96
CA VAL A 47 -0.49 32.64 2.16
C VAL A 47 -0.37 33.46 0.88
N LEU A 48 -0.19 32.80 -0.27
CA LEU A 48 -0.11 33.50 -1.55
C LEU A 48 -1.41 34.25 -1.87
N LYS A 49 -2.57 33.63 -1.63
CA LYS A 49 -3.87 34.28 -1.81
C LYS A 49 -4.04 35.50 -0.90
N GLU A 50 -3.63 35.39 0.37
CA GLU A 50 -3.67 36.51 1.30
C GLU A 50 -2.73 37.64 0.85
N LEU A 51 -1.54 37.34 0.34
CA LEU A 51 -0.61 38.33 -0.21
C LEU A 51 -1.17 39.03 -1.46
N ASP A 52 -1.86 38.29 -2.34
CA ASP A 52 -2.48 38.83 -3.56
C ASP A 52 -3.67 39.77 -3.23
N LEU A 53 -4.23 39.72 -2.02
CA LEU A 53 -5.28 40.64 -1.54
C LEU A 53 -4.73 41.94 -0.92
N LEU A 54 -3.43 42.01 -0.66
CA LEU A 54 -2.80 43.20 -0.09
C LEU A 54 -2.69 44.32 -1.13
N LYS A 55 -2.80 45.56 -0.65
CA LYS A 55 -2.51 46.74 -1.47
C LYS A 55 -1.01 46.82 -1.77
N GLU A 56 -0.65 47.44 -2.89
CA GLU A 56 0.74 47.59 -3.32
C GLU A 56 1.63 48.34 -2.31
N ASP A 57 1.04 49.19 -1.46
CA ASP A 57 1.73 49.95 -0.42
C ASP A 57 1.74 49.26 0.97
N ALA A 58 1.21 48.04 1.06
CA ALA A 58 1.14 47.31 2.32
C ALA A 58 2.54 46.92 2.85
N ASN A 59 2.74 47.07 4.15
CA ASN A 59 3.97 46.64 4.80
C ASN A 59 3.91 45.15 5.12
N VAL A 60 4.78 44.36 4.50
CA VAL A 60 4.94 42.92 4.78
C VAL A 60 6.14 42.72 5.70
N TYR A 61 6.00 41.81 6.68
CA TYR A 61 7.06 41.46 7.61
C TYR A 61 7.26 39.95 7.64
N LYS A 62 8.53 39.52 7.64
CA LYS A 62 8.94 38.12 7.79
C LYS A 62 9.51 37.90 9.18
N LEU A 63 9.01 36.88 9.88
CA LEU A 63 9.57 36.45 11.16
C LEU A 63 10.85 35.65 10.93
N ILE A 64 11.95 36.12 11.50
CA ILE A 64 13.26 35.45 11.51
C ILE A 64 13.74 35.38 12.96
N GLY A 65 13.63 34.18 13.56
CA GLY A 65 13.92 33.99 14.98
C GLY A 65 12.99 34.86 15.85
N PRO A 66 13.51 35.68 16.78
CA PRO A 66 12.69 36.57 17.60
C PRO A 66 12.38 37.93 16.93
N VAL A 67 12.78 38.17 15.67
CA VAL A 67 12.72 39.49 15.03
C VAL A 67 11.81 39.49 13.79
N LEU A 68 11.08 40.58 13.58
CA LEU A 68 10.32 40.86 12.36
C LEU A 68 11.15 41.73 11.41
N VAL A 69 11.39 41.24 10.21
CA VAL A 69 12.15 41.94 9.16
C VAL A 69 11.19 42.42 8.10
N LYS A 70 11.22 43.72 7.78
CA LYS A 70 10.42 44.30 6.70
C LYS A 70 10.84 43.70 5.36
N GLN A 71 9.87 43.32 4.55
CA GLN A 71 10.05 42.72 3.25
C GLN A 71 9.19 43.44 2.22
N ASP A 72 9.69 43.51 1.01
CA ASP A 72 8.92 44.01 -0.12
C ASP A 72 7.81 43.02 -0.49
N LEU A 73 6.63 43.53 -0.87
CA LEU A 73 5.48 42.68 -1.21
C LEU A 73 5.78 41.81 -2.44
N ALA A 74 6.48 42.33 -3.44
CA ALA A 74 6.85 41.56 -4.63
C ALA A 74 7.89 40.49 -4.30
N GLU A 75 8.86 40.79 -3.43
CA GLU A 75 9.84 39.81 -2.93
C GLU A 75 9.16 38.69 -2.14
N ALA A 76 8.23 39.03 -1.23
CA ALA A 76 7.46 38.05 -0.47
C ALA A 76 6.65 37.12 -1.38
N ASN A 77 5.96 37.70 -2.37
CA ASN A 77 5.21 36.94 -3.37
C ASN A 77 6.10 35.99 -4.19
N ALA A 78 7.23 36.48 -4.70
CA ALA A 78 8.17 35.66 -5.46
C ALA A 78 8.72 34.50 -4.61
N ASN A 79 9.00 34.74 -3.33
CA ASN A 79 9.48 33.71 -2.41
C ASN A 79 8.45 32.60 -2.19
N VAL A 80 7.20 32.97 -1.91
CA VAL A 80 6.10 32.01 -1.70
C VAL A 80 5.82 31.22 -2.97
N ARG A 81 5.78 31.87 -4.15
CA ARG A 81 5.59 31.18 -5.44
C ARG A 81 6.71 30.17 -5.72
N LYS A 82 7.97 30.54 -5.50
CA LYS A 82 9.12 29.62 -5.65
C LYS A 82 9.02 28.43 -4.70
N ARG A 83 8.53 28.65 -3.47
CA ARG A 83 8.32 27.58 -2.49
C ARG A 83 7.21 26.61 -2.93
N ILE A 84 6.09 27.14 -3.45
CA ILE A 84 4.99 26.35 -4.01
C ILE A 84 5.48 25.49 -5.18
N GLU A 85 6.27 26.07 -6.09
CA GLU A 85 6.81 25.37 -7.25
C GLU A 85 7.70 24.19 -6.83
N TYR A 86 8.62 24.43 -5.89
CA TYR A 86 9.49 23.38 -5.34
C TYR A 86 8.67 22.25 -4.69
N ILE A 87 7.71 22.59 -3.82
CA ILE A 87 6.88 21.59 -3.14
C ILE A 87 6.04 20.79 -4.15
N SER A 88 5.50 21.46 -5.16
CA SER A 88 4.70 20.82 -6.21
C SER A 88 5.53 19.85 -7.05
N ALA A 89 6.76 20.22 -7.40
CA ALA A 89 7.69 19.34 -8.11
C ALA A 89 8.05 18.11 -7.25
N GLU A 90 8.30 18.32 -5.96
CA GLU A 90 8.62 17.24 -5.04
C GLU A 90 7.44 16.29 -4.81
N LEU A 91 6.22 16.81 -4.73
CA LEU A 91 5.00 15.99 -4.68
C LEU A 91 4.86 15.10 -5.91
N LYS A 92 5.09 15.64 -7.11
CA LYS A 92 5.07 14.84 -8.36
C LYS A 92 6.11 13.72 -8.32
N ARG A 93 7.31 14.01 -7.80
CA ARG A 93 8.39 13.01 -7.64
C ARG A 93 8.00 11.90 -6.66
N LEU A 94 7.38 12.27 -5.54
CA LEU A 94 6.87 11.32 -4.56
C LEU A 94 5.74 10.46 -5.13
N ASP A 95 4.80 11.05 -5.88
CA ASP A 95 3.71 10.31 -6.52
C ASP A 95 4.23 9.29 -7.54
N ALA A 96 5.19 9.68 -8.38
CA ALA A 96 5.85 8.75 -9.31
C ALA A 96 6.57 7.60 -8.56
N THR A 97 7.23 7.91 -7.45
CA THR A 97 7.91 6.90 -6.63
C THR A 97 6.92 5.94 -5.97
N VAL A 98 5.81 6.46 -5.44
CA VAL A 98 4.74 5.63 -4.85
C VAL A 98 4.14 4.71 -5.91
N GLN A 99 3.85 5.23 -7.11
CA GLN A 99 3.29 4.44 -8.20
C GLN A 99 4.22 3.27 -8.59
N ASP A 100 5.52 3.54 -8.80
CA ASP A 100 6.49 2.48 -9.12
C ASP A 100 6.61 1.42 -8.01
N LEU A 101 6.57 1.85 -6.74
CA LEU A 101 6.59 0.94 -5.60
C LEU A 101 5.29 0.11 -5.48
N GLU A 102 4.13 0.72 -5.73
CA GLU A 102 2.83 0.06 -5.73
C GLU A 102 2.72 -0.97 -6.87
N GLU A 103 3.19 -0.65 -8.07
CA GLU A 103 3.25 -1.57 -9.21
C GLU A 103 4.16 -2.78 -8.90
N LYS A 104 5.34 -2.54 -8.32
CA LYS A 104 6.24 -3.60 -7.84
C LYS A 104 5.59 -4.46 -6.75
N GLN A 105 4.82 -3.85 -5.85
CA GLN A 105 4.07 -4.57 -4.83
C GLN A 105 2.98 -5.45 -5.46
N ASN A 106 2.23 -4.91 -6.42
CA ASN A 106 1.09 -5.58 -7.01
C ASN A 106 1.54 -6.79 -7.85
N SER A 107 2.58 -6.62 -8.67
CA SER A 107 3.21 -7.73 -9.40
C SER A 107 3.60 -8.90 -8.48
N LYS A 108 4.20 -8.60 -7.31
CA LYS A 108 4.56 -9.63 -6.33
C LYS A 108 3.32 -10.25 -5.67
N LYS A 109 2.26 -9.48 -5.39
CA LYS A 109 1.01 -9.98 -4.81
C LYS A 109 0.25 -10.88 -5.79
N ASP A 110 0.19 -10.52 -7.07
CA ASP A 110 -0.53 -11.28 -8.11
C ASP A 110 0.05 -12.69 -8.28
N THR A 111 1.38 -12.82 -8.25
CA THR A 111 2.04 -14.14 -8.30
C THR A 111 1.73 -15.01 -7.09
N VAL A 112 1.66 -14.42 -5.89
CA VAL A 112 1.29 -15.14 -4.65
C VAL A 112 -0.18 -15.53 -4.67
N CYS A 113 -1.07 -14.65 -5.12
CA CYS A 113 -2.50 -14.92 -5.23
C CYS A 113 -2.79 -16.03 -6.26
N ASN A 114 -2.16 -15.96 -7.44
CA ASN A 114 -2.26 -17.01 -8.47
C ASN A 114 -1.73 -18.36 -7.96
N PHE A 115 -0.59 -18.37 -7.26
CA PHE A 115 -0.06 -19.59 -6.67
C PHE A 115 -1.02 -20.20 -5.62
N SER A 116 -1.62 -19.35 -4.77
CA SER A 116 -2.63 -19.79 -3.79
C SER A 116 -3.90 -20.33 -4.46
N LEU A 117 -4.35 -19.72 -5.56
CA LEU A 117 -5.50 -20.20 -6.33
C LEU A 117 -5.22 -21.54 -7.01
N LEU A 118 -4.03 -21.70 -7.60
CA LEU A 118 -3.62 -22.94 -8.25
C LEU A 118 -3.51 -24.11 -7.26
N THR A 119 -2.94 -23.87 -6.08
CA THR A 119 -2.87 -24.90 -5.02
C THR A 119 -4.26 -25.27 -4.51
N PHE A 120 -5.15 -24.30 -4.35
CA PHE A 120 -6.55 -24.56 -4.00
C PHE A 120 -7.29 -25.38 -5.07
N LEU A 121 -7.15 -25.03 -6.35
CA LEU A 121 -7.76 -25.77 -7.46
C LEU A 121 -7.20 -27.19 -7.58
N ALA A 122 -5.91 -27.39 -7.35
CA ALA A 122 -5.31 -28.72 -7.32
C ALA A 122 -5.83 -29.57 -6.13
N LEU A 123 -5.98 -28.97 -4.95
CA LEU A 123 -6.58 -29.63 -3.79
C LEU A 123 -8.07 -29.95 -4.02
N PHE A 124 -8.79 -29.10 -4.73
CA PHE A 124 -10.17 -29.33 -5.10
C PHE A 124 -10.29 -30.48 -6.12
N SER A 125 -9.45 -30.48 -7.16
CA SER A 125 -9.43 -31.52 -8.19
C SER A 125 -9.03 -32.90 -7.63
N THR A 126 -7.99 -32.95 -6.79
CA THR A 126 -7.58 -34.19 -6.12
C THR A 126 -8.68 -34.69 -5.17
N PHE A 127 -9.39 -33.78 -4.51
CA PHE A 127 -10.53 -34.14 -3.69
C PHE A 127 -11.70 -34.70 -4.50
N THR A 128 -12.09 -34.06 -5.61
CA THR A 128 -13.16 -34.58 -6.48
C THR A 128 -12.79 -35.93 -7.05
N TRP A 129 -11.52 -36.13 -7.42
CA TRP A 129 -11.01 -37.41 -7.89
C TRP A 129 -11.08 -38.50 -6.81
N ILE A 130 -10.71 -38.19 -5.56
CA ILE A 130 -10.84 -39.10 -4.41
C ILE A 130 -12.32 -39.44 -4.15
N LEU A 131 -13.25 -38.48 -4.28
CA LEU A 131 -14.69 -38.77 -4.16
C LEU A 131 -15.18 -39.68 -5.29
N SER A 132 -14.76 -39.43 -6.54
CA SER A 132 -15.11 -40.27 -7.68
C SER A 132 -14.54 -41.69 -7.56
N LEU A 133 -13.35 -41.85 -6.95
CA LEU A 133 -12.77 -43.16 -6.63
C LEU A 133 -13.45 -43.85 -5.45
N ASN A 134 -13.85 -43.09 -4.42
CA ASN A 134 -14.58 -43.60 -3.26
C ASN A 134 -16.08 -43.78 -3.52
N MET A 135 -16.58 -43.46 -4.72
CA MET A 135 -17.95 -43.75 -5.17
C MET A 135 -18.20 -45.27 -5.41
N ILE A 136 -17.41 -46.12 -4.75
CA ILE A 136 -17.55 -47.57 -4.63
C ILE A 136 -17.84 -47.98 -3.16
N PHE A 137 -17.83 -47.08 -2.16
CA PHE A 137 -18.08 -47.45 -0.76
C PHE A 137 -19.00 -46.50 0.05
N ASP A 138 -20.10 -47.07 0.53
CA ASP A 138 -21.02 -46.73 1.65
C ASP A 138 -21.46 -45.26 1.86
N GLU A 139 -22.75 -44.98 1.62
CA GLU A 139 -23.40 -43.66 1.65
C GLU A 139 -23.27 -42.91 3.00
N ASP A 140 -23.22 -43.62 4.12
CA ASP A 140 -23.26 -43.00 5.46
C ASP A 140 -21.98 -42.26 5.85
N LYS A 141 -20.81 -42.65 5.32
CA LYS A 141 -19.54 -41.96 5.58
C LYS A 141 -19.36 -40.70 4.72
N LEU A 142 -20.06 -40.60 3.59
CA LEU A 142 -20.00 -39.46 2.68
C LEU A 142 -20.66 -38.21 3.28
N HIS A 143 -21.77 -38.37 4.00
CA HIS A 143 -22.50 -37.27 4.64
C HIS A 143 -21.69 -36.59 5.75
N ALA A 144 -21.03 -37.36 6.62
CA ALA A 144 -20.19 -36.82 7.69
C ALA A 144 -18.96 -36.08 7.13
N PHE A 145 -18.37 -36.57 6.04
CA PHE A 145 -17.22 -35.94 5.39
C PHE A 145 -17.58 -34.66 4.63
N SER A 146 -18.74 -34.64 3.97
CA SER A 146 -19.26 -33.47 3.24
C SER A 146 -19.56 -32.29 4.17
N ILE A 147 -20.19 -32.54 5.32
CA ILE A 147 -20.50 -31.51 6.33
C ILE A 147 -19.22 -30.90 6.92
N SER A 148 -18.23 -31.73 7.28
CA SER A 148 -16.95 -31.25 7.84
C SER A 148 -16.16 -30.41 6.83
N LYS A 149 -16.17 -30.79 5.54
CA LYS A 149 -15.54 -30.00 4.48
C LYS A 149 -16.25 -28.69 4.17
N PHE A 150 -17.58 -28.66 4.21
CA PHE A 150 -18.33 -27.41 4.04
C PHE A 150 -17.98 -26.42 5.16
N GLN A 151 -17.83 -26.91 6.39
CA GLN A 151 -17.42 -26.08 7.52
C GLN A 151 -15.99 -25.54 7.39
N ILE A 152 -15.06 -26.36 6.90
CA ILE A 152 -13.67 -25.93 6.60
C ILE A 152 -13.65 -24.90 5.45
N LEU A 153 -14.44 -25.12 4.40
CA LEU A 153 -14.53 -24.20 3.27
C LEU A 153 -15.12 -22.84 3.68
N ILE A 154 -16.14 -22.85 4.54
CA ILE A 154 -16.71 -21.63 5.14
C ILE A 154 -15.69 -20.94 6.03
N TYR A 155 -14.92 -21.68 6.83
CA TYR A 155 -13.87 -21.11 7.67
C TYR A 155 -12.76 -20.44 6.83
N PHE A 156 -12.27 -21.09 5.77
CA PHE A 156 -11.28 -20.50 4.88
C PHE A 156 -11.82 -19.30 4.10
N LYS A 157 -13.07 -19.36 3.63
CA LYS A 157 -13.72 -18.24 2.94
C LYS A 157 -13.88 -17.03 3.86
N ASN A 158 -14.28 -17.24 5.11
CA ASN A 158 -14.40 -16.17 6.12
C ASN A 158 -13.04 -15.59 6.51
N VAL A 159 -12.02 -16.42 6.73
CA VAL A 159 -10.65 -15.95 7.04
C VAL A 159 -10.05 -15.13 5.88
N PHE A 160 -10.32 -15.51 4.63
CA PHE A 160 -9.83 -14.79 3.45
C PHE A 160 -10.56 -13.44 3.27
N ILE A 161 -11.88 -13.41 3.47
CA ILE A 161 -12.70 -12.18 3.40
C ILE A 161 -12.32 -11.20 4.52
N THR A 162 -12.06 -11.67 5.74
CA THR A 162 -11.66 -10.78 6.84
C THR A 162 -10.28 -10.14 6.62
N ARG A 163 -9.35 -10.81 5.93
CA ARG A 163 -8.03 -10.22 5.58
C ARG A 163 -8.11 -9.16 4.48
N GLU A 164 -8.99 -9.33 3.50
CA GLU A 164 -9.30 -8.30 2.48
C GLU A 164 -10.03 -7.10 3.11
N GLY A 165 -11.03 -7.36 3.97
CA GLY A 165 -11.80 -6.31 4.66
C GLY A 165 -10.97 -5.44 5.61
N ILE A 166 -9.95 -6.00 6.28
CA ILE A 166 -9.07 -5.23 7.19
C ILE A 166 -8.16 -4.26 6.41
N ASN A 167 -7.71 -4.59 5.19
CA ASN A 167 -6.88 -3.69 4.38
C ASN A 167 -7.68 -2.53 3.76
N LEU A 168 -9.00 -2.67 3.59
CA LEU A 168 -9.87 -1.62 3.09
C LEU A 168 -10.35 -0.64 4.18
N LEU A 169 -10.27 -1.02 5.46
CA LEU A 169 -10.65 -0.18 6.60
C LEU A 169 -9.48 0.66 7.17
N GLN A 170 -8.28 0.55 6.62
CA GLN A 170 -7.11 1.37 6.99
C GLN A 170 -6.78 2.49 5.97
N LYS A 171 -7.67 2.74 5.01
CA LYS A 171 -7.57 3.86 4.06
C LYS A 171 -8.30 5.09 4.62
#